data_AF-A0A0D6TRM1-F1
#
_entry.id   AF-A0A0D6TRM1-F1
#
_cell.length_a   1.000
_cell.length_b   1.000
_cell.length_c   1.000
_cell.angle_alpha   90.00
_cell.angle_beta   90.00
_cell.angle_gamma   90.00
#
_symmetry.space_group_name_H-M   'P 1'
#
loop_
_entity.id
_entity.type
_entity.pdbx_description
1 polymer ?
#
loop_
_entity_poly.entity_id
_entity_poly.type
_entity_poly.pdbx_seq_one_letter_code
_entity_poly.pdbx_strand_id
1 'polypeptide(L)' 'MEAFTKLEDARNYVTESFDEKEEILMISDELNDAMGMNMAIIGDGILKKGYMPKGFEQKDGYRIYKYERE' A
#
# COMPACT_ATOMS: atom_id res chain seq x y z
N MET A 1 -4.00 12.25 4.25
CA MET A 1 -3.03 11.35 3.61
C MET A 1 -3.07 11.61 2.11
N GLU A 2 -1.92 11.81 1.51
CA GLU A 2 -1.78 11.96 0.06
C GLU A 2 -1.43 10.59 -0.55
N ALA A 3 -1.71 10.41 -1.84
CA ALA A 3 -1.34 9.18 -2.53
C ALA A 3 0.18 9.11 -2.73
N PHE A 4 0.78 7.96 -2.42
CA PHE A 4 2.17 7.71 -2.73
C PHE A 4 2.34 7.61 -4.24
N THR A 5 3.23 8.45 -4.77
CA THR A 5 3.62 8.47 -6.19
C THR A 5 4.97 7.80 -6.44
N LYS A 6 5.73 7.53 -5.37
CA LYS A 6 7.04 6.88 -5.43
C LYS A 6 7.05 5.59 -4.63
N LEU A 7 7.72 4.58 -5.19
CA LEU A 7 7.85 3.25 -4.58
C LEU A 7 8.55 3.30 -3.22
N GLU A 8 9.66 4.05 -3.13
CA GLU A 8 10.46 4.12 -1.91
C GLU A 8 9.69 4.76 -0.74
N ASP A 9 8.91 5.81 -1.02
CA ASP A 9 8.10 6.48 0.00
C ASP A 9 7.02 5.54 0.55
N ALA A 10 6.32 4.81 -0.34
CA ALA A 10 5.31 3.83 0.06
C ALA A 10 5.93 2.68 0.87
N ARG A 11 7.10 2.18 0.44
CA ARG A 11 7.81 1.11 1.13
C ARG A 11 8.29 1.54 2.52
N ASN A 12 8.88 2.72 2.63
CA ASN A 12 9.36 3.26 3.91
C ASN A 12 8.19 3.44 4.88
N TYR A 13 7.07 4.01 4.41
CA TYR A 13 5.85 4.12 5.21
C TYR A 13 5.37 2.78 5.75
N VAL A 14 5.32 1.75 4.91
CA VAL A 14 4.96 0.39 5.34
C VAL A 14 5.94 -0.12 6.40
N THR A 15 7.24 0.11 6.25
CA THR A 15 8.21 -0.40 7.24
C THR A 15 8.22 0.38 8.55
N GLU A 16 7.98 1.69 8.51
CA GLU A 16 8.20 2.60 9.64
C GLU A 16 6.92 3.03 10.35
N SER A 17 5.75 2.94 9.71
CA SER A 17 4.51 3.55 10.23
C SER A 17 3.26 2.66 10.19
N PHE A 18 3.31 1.52 9.50
CA PHE A 18 2.22 0.52 9.50
C PHE A 18 2.17 -0.22 10.84
N ASP A 19 1.58 0.41 11.86
CA ASP A 19 1.59 -0.07 13.25
C ASP A 19 0.21 -0.08 13.90
N GLU A 20 -0.86 0.21 13.17
CA GLU A 20 -2.26 0.14 13.64
C GLU A 20 -2.94 -1.21 13.34
N LYS A 21 -4.11 -1.48 13.93
CA LYS A 21 -4.85 -2.73 13.63
C LYS A 21 -5.37 -2.77 12.18
N GLU A 22 -5.82 -1.62 11.69
CA GLU A 22 -6.29 -1.42 10.33
C GLU A 22 -5.52 -0.26 9.73
N GLU A 23 -4.97 -0.48 8.55
CA GLU A 23 -4.12 0.49 7.86
C GLU A 23 -4.61 0.69 6.43
N ILE A 24 -4.37 1.90 5.92
CA ILE A 24 -4.71 2.25 4.54
C ILE A 24 -3.48 2.74 3.80
N LEU A 25 -3.37 2.35 2.54
CA LEU A 25 -2.29 2.76 1.65
C LEU A 25 -2.90 3.37 0.39
N MET A 26 -2.66 4.65 0.18
CA MET A 26 -3.10 5.37 -1.03
C MET A 26 -1.97 5.33 -2.05
N ILE A 27 -2.20 4.75 -3.22
CA ILE A 27 -1.18 4.53 -4.25
C ILE A 27 -1.64 5.19 -5.53
N SER A 28 -0.84 6.09 -6.12
CA SER A 28 -1.19 6.71 -7.39
C SER A 28 -1.32 5.66 -8.49
N ASP A 29 -2.18 5.92 -9.47
CA ASP A 29 -2.36 4.99 -10.59
C ASP A 29 -1.06 4.86 -11.41
N GLU A 30 -0.22 5.92 -11.44
CA GLU A 30 1.09 5.89 -12.08
C GLU A 30 2.09 4.95 -11.38
N LEU A 31 2.02 4.88 -10.04
CA LEU A 31 2.86 3.96 -9.27
C LEU A 31 2.37 2.51 -9.42
N ASN A 32 1.09 2.32 -9.74
CA ASN A 32 0.48 1.01 -9.97
C ASN A 32 0.78 0.52 -11.39
N ASP A 33 1.99 0.00 -11.60
CA ASP A 33 2.43 -0.46 -12.90
C ASP A 33 1.55 -1.61 -13.43
N ALA A 34 1.46 -1.72 -14.75
CA ALA A 34 0.61 -2.71 -15.42
C ALA A 34 0.95 -4.17 -15.08
N MET A 35 2.18 -4.45 -14.63
CA MET A 35 2.61 -5.79 -14.20
C MET A 35 2.39 -6.04 -12.70
N GLY A 36 2.06 -4.99 -11.92
CA GLY A 36 1.91 -5.05 -10.47
C GLY A 36 3.22 -5.23 -9.71
N MET A 37 4.38 -4.97 -10.31
CA MET A 37 5.69 -5.16 -9.65
C MET A 37 5.87 -4.25 -8.44
N ASN A 38 5.51 -2.97 -8.55
CA ASN A 38 5.61 -2.00 -7.47
C ASN A 38 4.74 -2.42 -6.29
N MET A 39 3.51 -2.87 -6.58
CA MET A 39 2.62 -3.38 -5.54
C MET A 39 3.11 -4.70 -4.92
N ALA A 40 3.80 -5.56 -5.67
CA ALA A 40 4.42 -6.76 -5.12
C ALA A 40 5.56 -6.42 -4.14
N ILE A 41 6.40 -5.42 -4.47
CA ILE A 41 7.50 -4.95 -3.60
C ILE A 41 6.95 -4.33 -2.32
N ILE A 42 5.92 -3.48 -2.43
CA ILE A 42 5.27 -2.86 -1.26
C ILE A 42 4.55 -3.94 -0.43
N GLY A 43 3.81 -4.83 -1.10
CA GLY A 43 3.05 -5.91 -0.48
C GLY A 43 3.91 -6.89 0.32
N ASP A 44 5.13 -7.20 -0.12
CA ASP A 44 6.08 -8.02 0.63
C ASP A 44 6.38 -7.39 2.01
N GLY A 45 6.55 -6.07 2.08
CA GLY A 45 6.73 -5.36 3.36
C GLY A 45 5.51 -5.43 4.26
N ILE A 46 4.31 -5.29 3.68
CA ILE A 46 3.03 -5.33 4.40
C ILE A 46 2.81 -6.73 5.00
N LEU A 47 3.03 -7.78 4.20
CA LEU A 47 2.90 -9.17 4.63
C LEU A 47 3.92 -9.55 5.71
N LYS A 48 5.16 -9.06 5.61
CA LYS A 48 6.20 -9.26 6.65
C LYS A 48 5.81 -8.65 8.00
N LYS A 49 4.98 -7.61 8.01
CA LYS A 49 4.40 -7.03 9.22
C LYS A 49 3.14 -7.74 9.72
N GLY A 50 2.69 -8.80 9.05
CA GLY A 50 1.52 -9.59 9.45
C GLY A 50 0.17 -9.00 9.04
N TYR A 51 0.15 -8.03 8.14
CA TYR A 51 -1.09 -7.47 7.60
C TYR A 51 -1.59 -8.28 6.42
N MET A 52 -2.91 -8.46 6.33
CA MET A 52 -3.61 -9.09 5.23
C MET A 52 -4.43 -8.07 4.43
N PRO A 53 -4.53 -8.22 3.10
CA PRO A 53 -5.35 -7.34 2.28
C PRO A 53 -6.84 -7.55 2.57
N LYS A 54 -7.52 -6.47 2.96
CA LYS A 54 -8.97 -6.45 3.21
C LYS A 54 -9.78 -6.04 1.98
N GLY A 55 -9.14 -5.34 1.05
CA GLY A 55 -9.74 -4.90 -0.21
C GLY A 55 -9.11 -3.61 -0.71
N PHE A 56 -9.68 -3.05 -1.77
CA PHE A 56 -9.26 -1.75 -2.29
C PHE A 56 -10.45 -0.95 -2.81
N GLU A 57 -10.25 0.35 -2.91
CA GLU A 57 -11.17 1.30 -3.50
C GLU A 57 -10.45 2.11 -4.57
N GLN A 58 -10.96 2.07 -5.81
CA GLN A 58 -10.41 2.88 -6.90
C GLN A 58 -11.00 4.30 -6.82
N LYS A 59 -10.13 5.30 -6.87
CA LYS A 59 -10.48 6.73 -7.01
C LYS A 59 -9.89 7.27 -8.32
N ASP A 60 -10.20 8.52 -8.63
CA ASP A 60 -9.63 9.22 -9.77
C ASP A 60 -8.15 9.55 -9.50
N GLY A 61 -7.24 8.91 -10.23
CA GLY A 61 -5.79 9.11 -10.14
C GLY A 61 -5.06 8.31 -9.06
N TYR A 62 -5.76 7.54 -8.23
CA TYR A 62 -5.15 6.68 -7.21
C TYR A 62 -6.09 5.57 -6.72
N ARG A 63 -5.51 4.58 -6.05
CA ARG A 63 -6.21 3.47 -5.40
C ARG A 63 -5.90 3.43 -3.91
N ILE A 64 -6.94 3.23 -3.09
CA ILE A 64 -6.85 3.07 -1.64
C ILE A 64 -6.87 1.58 -1.33
N TYR A 65 -5.75 1.02 -0.90
CA TYR A 65 -5.65 -0.35 -0.41
C TYR A 65 -5.91 -0.37 1.10
N LYS A 66 -6.73 -1.32 1.55
CA LYS A 66 -7.08 -1.51 2.96
C LYS A 66 -6.45 -2.80 3.46
N TYR A 67 -5.83 -2.74 4.62
CA TYR A 67 -5.14 -3.86 5.25
C TYR A 67 -5.54 -3.99 6.72
N GLU A 68 -5.54 -5.22 7.21
CA GLU A 68 -5.79 -5.52 8.62
C GLU A 68 -4.77 -6.54 9.12
N ARG A 69 -4.27 -6.37 10.33
CA ARG A 69 -3.50 -7.41 11.02
C ARG A 69 -4.39 -8.11 12.04
N GLU A 70 -4.18 -9.40 12.21
CA GLU A 70 -4.90 -10.23 13.19
C GLU A 70 -4.57 -9.84 14.63
#